data_AF-A0A3A9VKC5-F1
#
_entry.id   AF-A0A3A9VKC5-F1
#
_cell.length_a   1.000
_cell.length_b   1.000
_cell.length_c   1.000
_cell.angle_alpha   90.00
_cell.angle_beta   90.00
_cell.angle_gamma   90.00
#
_symmetry.space_group_name_H-M   'P 1'
#
loop_
_entity.id
_entity.type
_entity.pdbx_description
1 polymer ?
#
loop_
_entity_poly.entity_id
_entity_poly.type
_entity_poly.pdbx_seq_one_letter_code
_entity_poly.pdbx_strand_id
1 'polypeptide(L)'
;MKKTYFCAVAALFLVAASCSDDDSVSGIVTVTPDPTEEIALNPDDVSGNIIINNGTIVPGDAPTPTGTLPFTMDQTTQSGFQKNGFDITFDAPTNYAGAYIQVQSTDGTMANEYWNVTGPRRSKVINNEKRKGFFNKKLSKVNDQQIEIDVDFEDTVPAGTFCYLICIYDTDGNISQPVEVCVEIEAWGGNPNLVGTWNYTKQLSNNQTLVLGDVNFCEGPGTITCNNDDTLVVQESEGWCYASTEIKLTLDENGTFTFEDLFFQKQEFNFPESLESCSVNNSQVVDTFGSEDLISGMWAFDEEENTLNLIAFKDQTTDLETNFVDSYDEEFGFLFYLSGTVTLNGSELIILSDNESASAGALETFYSK
;
A
#
# COMPACT_ATOMS: atom_id res chain seq x y z
N MET A 1 73.60 -40.16 -23.02
CA MET A 1 72.56 -41.20 -22.83
C MET A 1 71.21 -40.53 -23.04
N LYS A 2 70.62 -40.63 -24.24
CA LYS A 2 69.50 -41.53 -24.60
C LYS A 2 68.28 -41.45 -23.64
N LYS A 3 67.23 -40.73 -24.08
CA LYS A 3 65.82 -41.17 -24.32
C LYS A 3 64.89 -39.93 -24.32
N THR A 4 64.48 -39.44 -25.50
CA THR A 4 63.18 -39.66 -26.19
C THR A 4 61.96 -39.10 -25.44
N TYR A 5 61.45 -37.94 -25.88
CA TYR A 5 60.23 -37.73 -26.71
C TYR A 5 58.90 -38.01 -25.99
N PHE A 6 58.07 -36.97 -25.81
CA PHE A 6 56.72 -36.98 -26.36
C PHE A 6 56.12 -35.56 -26.46
N CYS A 7 55.48 -35.32 -27.61
CA CYS A 7 54.83 -34.10 -28.04
C CYS A 7 53.54 -33.79 -27.25
N ALA A 8 53.19 -32.51 -27.15
CA ALA A 8 51.82 -32.07 -27.41
C ALA A 8 51.82 -30.58 -27.78
N VAL A 9 51.57 -30.32 -29.05
CA VAL A 9 51.16 -29.03 -29.60
C VAL A 9 49.75 -28.75 -29.05
N ALA A 10 49.55 -27.59 -28.43
CA ALA A 10 48.23 -26.99 -28.30
C ALA A 10 48.37 -25.52 -28.70
N ALA A 11 48.00 -25.25 -29.95
CA ALA A 11 47.79 -23.93 -30.47
C ALA A 11 46.64 -23.28 -29.68
N LEU A 12 46.92 -22.17 -29.00
CA LEU A 12 45.88 -21.27 -28.51
C LEU A 12 45.24 -20.61 -29.73
N PHE A 13 44.11 -21.18 -30.15
CA PHE A 13 43.12 -20.46 -30.95
C PHE A 13 42.51 -19.38 -30.05
N LEU A 14 42.85 -18.13 -30.33
CA LEU A 14 42.02 -16.97 -29.99
C LEU A 14 40.69 -17.13 -30.73
N VAL A 15 39.69 -17.69 -30.06
CA VAL A 15 38.29 -17.50 -30.43
C VAL A 15 37.83 -16.26 -29.68
N ALA A 16 37.86 -15.12 -30.38
CA ALA A 16 37.01 -14.00 -30.04
C ALA A 16 35.56 -14.48 -30.26
N ALA A 17 34.92 -14.92 -29.18
CA ALA A 17 33.48 -15.06 -29.14
C ALA A 17 32.90 -13.65 -29.02
N SER A 18 32.73 -13.02 -30.18
CA SER A 18 31.73 -11.99 -30.40
C SER A 18 30.36 -12.66 -30.32
N CYS A 19 29.81 -12.76 -29.12
CA CYS A 19 28.36 -12.84 -28.94
C CYS A 19 27.88 -11.40 -28.79
N SER A 20 27.55 -10.80 -29.93
CA SER A 20 26.50 -9.80 -29.98
C SER A 20 25.19 -10.56 -29.71
N ASP A 21 24.65 -10.37 -28.53
CA ASP A 21 23.20 -10.31 -28.36
C ASP A 21 22.97 -8.99 -27.62
N ASP A 22 22.68 -7.97 -28.43
CA ASP A 22 22.00 -6.76 -28.00
C ASP A 22 20.66 -7.21 -27.42
N ASP A 23 20.55 -7.15 -26.10
CA ASP A 23 19.33 -6.83 -25.35
C ASP A 23 19.77 -6.53 -23.91
N SER A 24 20.67 -5.54 -23.74
CA SER A 24 20.78 -4.89 -22.44
C SER A 24 19.53 -4.02 -22.30
N VAL A 25 18.66 -4.36 -21.36
CA VAL A 25 17.62 -3.44 -20.86
C VAL A 25 18.36 -2.23 -20.30
N SER A 26 18.51 -1.21 -21.15
CA SER A 26 19.02 0.10 -20.77
C SER A 26 17.95 0.75 -19.90
N GLY A 27 18.12 0.73 -18.58
CA GLY A 27 17.22 1.44 -17.67
C GLY A 27 17.33 1.11 -16.18
N ILE A 28 17.82 -0.07 -15.78
CA ILE A 28 17.86 -0.42 -14.35
C ILE A 28 19.10 0.22 -13.72
N VAL A 29 18.93 1.42 -13.14
CA VAL A 29 19.87 1.93 -12.14
C VAL A 29 19.64 1.10 -10.89
N THR A 30 20.62 0.27 -10.52
CA THR A 30 20.62 -0.38 -9.21
C THR A 30 20.75 0.71 -8.16
N VAL A 31 19.65 1.04 -7.48
CA VAL A 31 19.66 1.85 -6.27
C VAL A 31 20.30 1.00 -5.17
N THR A 32 21.12 1.62 -4.33
CA THR A 32 21.76 0.90 -3.21
C THR A 32 20.87 1.13 -1.99
N PRO A 33 20.55 0.08 -1.21
CA PRO A 33 19.70 0.21 -0.01
C PRO A 33 20.20 1.30 0.92
N ASP A 34 19.29 1.99 1.62
CA ASP A 34 19.68 3.04 2.55
C ASP A 34 20.36 2.38 3.77
N PRO A 35 21.62 2.75 4.09
CA PRO A 35 22.34 2.11 5.20
C PRO A 35 21.70 2.37 6.57
N THR A 36 20.69 3.24 6.67
CA THR A 36 19.93 3.45 7.90
C THR A 36 18.88 2.37 8.17
N GLU A 37 18.35 1.71 7.14
CA GLU A 37 17.38 0.60 7.26
C GLU A 37 18.02 -0.68 7.85
N GLU A 38 19.32 -0.86 7.59
CA GLU A 38 20.12 -1.98 8.07
C GLU A 38 20.57 -1.86 9.55
N ILE A 39 20.23 -0.74 10.21
CA ILE A 39 20.61 -0.51 11.61
C ILE A 39 19.68 -1.32 12.52
N ALA A 40 20.24 -2.30 13.24
CA ALA A 40 19.51 -3.03 14.27
C ALA A 40 19.01 -2.07 15.37
N LEU A 41 17.69 -2.02 15.56
CA LEU A 41 17.06 -1.15 16.53
C LEU A 41 17.08 -1.77 17.93
N ASN A 42 17.12 -0.91 18.95
CA ASN A 42 17.01 -1.35 20.32
C ASN A 42 15.57 -1.83 20.61
N PRO A 43 15.39 -3.07 21.11
CA PRO A 43 14.06 -3.66 21.25
C PRO A 43 13.23 -2.99 22.36
N ASP A 44 13.85 -2.50 23.43
CA ASP A 44 13.14 -1.76 24.48
C ASP A 44 12.66 -0.40 23.94
N ASP A 45 13.49 0.28 23.15
CA ASP A 45 13.13 1.56 22.54
C ASP A 45 11.98 1.37 21.54
N VAL A 46 12.01 0.34 20.68
CA VAL A 46 10.90 0.04 19.76
C VAL A 46 9.65 -0.35 20.54
N SER A 47 9.73 -1.33 21.45
CA SER A 47 8.56 -1.80 22.23
C SER A 47 7.84 -0.68 22.99
N GLY A 48 8.59 0.27 23.54
CA GLY A 48 8.04 1.41 24.27
C GLY A 48 7.43 2.50 23.39
N ASN A 49 7.62 2.44 22.06
CA ASN A 49 7.15 3.43 21.09
C ASN A 49 6.28 2.82 19.98
N ILE A 50 5.82 1.57 20.15
CA ILE A 50 4.73 1.02 19.32
C ILE A 50 3.38 1.23 20.00
N ILE A 51 2.31 1.31 19.21
CA ILE A 51 0.94 1.42 19.68
C ILE A 51 0.16 0.27 19.06
N ILE A 52 -0.41 -0.58 19.91
CA ILE A 52 -1.28 -1.68 19.46
C ILE A 52 -2.66 -1.50 20.05
N ASN A 53 -3.65 -1.38 19.17
CA ASN A 53 -5.05 -1.31 19.56
C ASN A 53 -5.48 -2.59 20.33
N ASN A 54 -6.05 -2.43 21.53
CA ASN A 54 -6.36 -3.53 22.48
C ASN A 54 -5.12 -4.30 23.00
N GLY A 55 -3.93 -3.77 22.79
CA GLY A 55 -2.69 -4.22 23.39
C GLY A 55 -2.51 -3.66 24.79
N THR A 56 -1.93 -4.47 25.68
CA THR A 56 -1.47 -4.03 26.99
C THR A 56 -0.03 -4.45 27.19
N ILE A 57 0.83 -3.51 27.56
CA ILE A 57 2.23 -3.79 27.87
C ILE A 57 2.31 -4.53 29.22
N VAL A 58 3.03 -5.64 29.24
CA VAL A 58 3.27 -6.46 30.42
C VAL A 58 4.78 -6.62 30.63
N PRO A 59 5.33 -6.24 31.80
CA PRO A 59 6.75 -6.43 32.09
C PRO A 59 7.15 -7.91 32.18
N GLY A 60 8.35 -8.23 31.68
CA GLY A 60 8.94 -9.56 31.66
C GLY A 60 8.80 -10.24 30.29
N ASP A 61 9.11 -11.55 30.28
CA ASP A 61 9.02 -12.36 29.06
C ASP A 61 7.59 -12.79 28.75
N ALA A 62 7.28 -12.96 27.47
CA ALA A 62 6.01 -13.52 27.03
C ALA A 62 5.78 -14.92 27.64
N PRO A 63 4.51 -15.29 27.94
CA PRO A 63 4.19 -16.59 28.53
C PRO A 63 4.73 -17.78 27.73
N THR A 64 5.23 -18.79 28.45
CA THR A 64 5.82 -19.98 27.81
C THR A 64 4.78 -20.77 27.01
N PRO A 65 5.08 -21.15 25.75
CA PRO A 65 4.23 -22.00 24.92
C PRO A 65 3.79 -23.29 25.61
N THR A 66 2.52 -23.67 25.44
CA THR A 66 2.05 -25.02 25.78
C THR A 66 2.27 -26.01 24.63
N GLY A 67 2.45 -25.49 23.41
CA GLY A 67 2.90 -26.24 22.23
C GLY A 67 1.83 -27.08 21.53
N THR A 68 0.56 -26.92 21.88
CA THR A 68 -0.56 -27.69 21.32
C THR A 68 -1.36 -26.93 20.26
N LEU A 69 -1.22 -25.61 20.19
CA LEU A 69 -1.94 -24.74 19.28
C LEU A 69 -1.11 -24.54 17.98
N PRO A 70 -1.58 -25.00 16.81
CA PRO A 70 -0.89 -24.77 15.55
C PRO A 70 -0.99 -23.29 15.15
N PHE A 71 0.13 -22.72 14.74
CA PHE A 71 0.24 -21.34 14.28
C PHE A 71 1.40 -21.21 13.32
N THR A 72 1.19 -20.44 12.25
CA THR A 72 2.17 -20.15 11.20
C THR A 72 1.92 -18.75 10.67
N MET A 73 2.98 -18.09 10.22
CA MET A 73 2.91 -16.83 9.46
C MET A 73 3.26 -17.13 8.00
N ASP A 74 2.62 -16.45 7.06
CA ASP A 74 2.93 -16.58 5.63
C ASP A 74 4.22 -15.85 5.24
N GLN A 75 4.56 -14.78 5.99
CA GLN A 75 5.75 -13.97 5.80
C GLN A 75 6.54 -13.89 7.12
N THR A 76 7.87 -13.89 7.01
CA THR A 76 8.80 -13.73 8.14
C THR A 76 9.60 -12.44 8.06
N THR A 77 9.34 -11.63 7.05
CA THR A 77 9.91 -10.30 6.80
C THR A 77 8.83 -9.41 6.21
N GLN A 78 8.82 -8.13 6.58
CA GLN A 78 7.90 -7.13 6.04
C GLN A 78 8.45 -5.72 6.25
N SER A 79 7.96 -4.76 5.49
CA SER A 79 8.24 -3.35 5.70
C SER A 79 7.36 -2.76 6.79
N GLY A 80 7.88 -1.76 7.49
CA GLY A 80 7.14 -0.84 8.33
C GLY A 80 7.53 0.59 7.98
N PHE A 81 6.67 1.55 8.30
CA PHE A 81 6.89 2.95 7.93
C PHE A 81 6.93 3.82 9.17
N GLN A 82 7.85 4.77 9.25
CA GLN A 82 7.93 5.67 10.40
C GLN A 82 6.57 6.33 10.64
N LYS A 83 6.14 6.45 11.91
CA LYS A 83 4.82 6.95 12.34
C LYS A 83 3.61 6.09 11.94
N ASN A 84 3.60 5.48 10.75
CA ASN A 84 2.48 4.64 10.30
C ASN A 84 2.54 3.20 10.84
N GLY A 85 3.73 2.65 11.03
CA GLY A 85 3.90 1.31 11.54
C GLY A 85 3.71 0.23 10.47
N PHE A 86 3.07 -0.87 10.84
CA PHE A 86 2.84 -2.05 9.99
C PHE A 86 1.68 -2.89 10.51
N ASP A 87 1.15 -3.77 9.66
CA ASP A 87 0.10 -4.72 10.02
C ASP A 87 0.64 -6.14 10.19
N ILE A 88 0.19 -6.84 11.22
CA ILE A 88 0.41 -8.28 11.39
C ILE A 88 -0.85 -9.01 10.96
N THR A 89 -0.75 -9.75 9.85
CA THR A 89 -1.87 -10.51 9.30
C THR A 89 -1.62 -12.02 9.37
N PHE A 90 -2.60 -12.78 9.88
CA PHE A 90 -2.53 -14.24 9.94
C PHE A 90 -3.91 -14.90 10.03
N ASP A 91 -3.99 -16.18 9.65
CA ASP A 91 -5.16 -17.01 9.91
C ASP A 91 -5.15 -17.57 11.34
N ALA A 92 -6.26 -17.41 12.05
CA ALA A 92 -6.40 -17.87 13.42
C ALA A 92 -7.48 -18.95 13.58
N PRO A 93 -7.30 -19.88 14.55
CA PRO A 93 -8.32 -20.89 14.84
C PRO A 93 -9.58 -20.26 15.45
N THR A 94 -10.71 -20.98 15.38
CA THR A 94 -12.02 -20.46 15.82
C THR A 94 -12.08 -20.07 17.29
N ASN A 95 -11.23 -20.66 18.14
CA ASN A 95 -11.10 -20.40 19.56
C ASN A 95 -10.00 -19.37 19.93
N TYR A 96 -9.47 -18.64 18.95
CA TYR A 96 -8.51 -17.54 19.16
C TYR A 96 -9.00 -16.54 20.22
N ALA A 97 -8.14 -16.23 21.19
CA ALA A 97 -8.42 -15.26 22.26
C ALA A 97 -7.51 -14.04 22.23
N GLY A 98 -6.31 -14.15 21.63
CA GLY A 98 -5.37 -13.05 21.49
C GLY A 98 -3.98 -13.50 21.08
N ALA A 99 -3.04 -12.56 21.10
CA ALA A 99 -1.64 -12.77 20.78
C ALA A 99 -0.72 -12.13 21.83
N TYR A 100 0.44 -12.74 22.01
CA TYR A 100 1.59 -12.15 22.70
C TYR A 100 2.62 -11.74 21.65
N ILE A 101 3.06 -10.49 21.69
CA ILE A 101 4.08 -9.95 20.79
C ILE A 101 5.22 -9.41 21.65
N GLN A 102 6.44 -9.90 21.43
CA GLN A 102 7.63 -9.42 22.13
C GLN A 102 8.68 -8.99 21.11
N VAL A 103 9.09 -7.73 21.19
CA VAL A 103 10.10 -7.16 20.29
C VAL A 103 11.49 -7.72 20.64
N GLN A 104 12.30 -7.95 19.62
CA GLN A 104 13.69 -8.34 19.73
C GLN A 104 14.57 -7.61 18.69
N SER A 105 15.84 -7.45 19.01
CA SER A 105 16.86 -7.05 18.06
C SER A 105 17.19 -8.21 17.11
N THR A 106 17.83 -7.92 15.98
CA THR A 106 18.27 -8.92 14.99
C THR A 106 19.32 -9.90 15.53
N ASP A 107 19.97 -9.58 16.65
CA ASP A 107 20.88 -10.48 17.38
C ASP A 107 20.18 -11.40 18.40
N GLY A 108 18.86 -11.32 18.51
CA GLY A 108 18.02 -12.10 19.43
C GLY A 108 17.90 -11.50 20.84
N THR A 109 18.40 -10.29 21.08
CA THR A 109 18.17 -9.57 22.35
C THR A 109 16.70 -9.17 22.45
N MET A 110 16.01 -9.59 23.51
CA MET A 110 14.58 -9.31 23.73
C MET A 110 14.36 -7.96 24.44
N ALA A 111 13.23 -7.33 24.17
CA ALA A 111 12.67 -6.28 25.02
C ALA A 111 12.30 -6.86 26.40
N ASN A 112 12.37 -6.04 27.44
CA ASN A 112 12.06 -6.41 28.82
C ASN A 112 10.56 -6.49 29.11
N GLU A 113 9.73 -6.38 28.09
CA GLU A 113 8.27 -6.38 28.15
C GLU A 113 7.70 -7.01 26.89
N TYR A 114 6.43 -7.40 26.96
CA TYR A 114 5.68 -7.91 25.83
C TYR A 114 4.30 -7.26 25.78
N TRP A 115 3.72 -7.25 24.59
CA TRP A 115 2.35 -6.82 24.34
C TRP A 115 1.40 -8.00 24.45
N ASN A 116 0.42 -7.89 25.32
CA ASN A 116 -0.73 -8.78 25.38
C ASN A 116 -1.90 -8.15 24.62
N VAL A 117 -2.16 -8.66 23.42
CA VAL A 117 -3.21 -8.17 22.52
C VAL A 117 -4.45 -9.02 22.70
N THR A 118 -5.50 -8.43 23.25
CA THR A 118 -6.74 -9.15 23.59
C THR A 118 -7.83 -8.96 22.54
N GLY A 119 -8.52 -10.05 22.23
CA GLY A 119 -9.78 -10.03 21.50
C GLY A 119 -9.63 -10.13 19.97
N PRO A 120 -10.65 -10.68 19.29
CA PRO A 120 -10.67 -10.73 17.85
C PRO A 120 -11.06 -9.36 17.29
N ARG A 121 -10.10 -8.62 16.71
CA ARG A 121 -10.43 -7.97 15.43
C ARG A 121 -10.38 -9.11 14.40
N ARG A 122 -11.49 -9.84 14.26
CA ARG A 122 -11.71 -10.58 13.02
C ARG A 122 -11.81 -9.51 11.97
N SER A 123 -10.93 -9.55 10.98
CA SER A 123 -11.01 -8.61 9.89
C SER A 123 -12.42 -8.78 9.28
N LYS A 124 -13.30 -7.81 9.55
CA LYS A 124 -13.86 -7.17 8.37
C LYS A 124 -12.60 -6.66 7.70
N VAL A 125 -12.30 -7.18 6.51
CA VAL A 125 -11.62 -6.37 5.53
C VAL A 125 -12.50 -5.13 5.41
N ILE A 126 -12.31 -4.18 6.32
CA ILE A 126 -12.55 -2.80 6.08
C ILE A 126 -11.26 -2.52 5.33
N ASN A 127 -11.31 -2.72 4.00
CA ASN A 127 -10.53 -1.82 3.17
C ASN A 127 -10.72 -0.45 3.82
N ASN A 128 -9.67 0.29 4.08
CA ASN A 128 -9.76 1.71 4.41
C ASN A 128 -10.38 2.49 3.22
N GLU A 129 -11.55 2.06 2.72
CA GLU A 129 -12.53 2.76 1.91
C GLU A 129 -13.31 3.71 2.80
N LYS A 130 -12.59 4.51 3.59
CA LYS A 130 -13.10 5.80 4.02
C LYS A 130 -12.32 6.90 3.33
N ARG A 131 -12.30 6.90 1.99
CA ARG A 131 -12.25 8.13 1.18
C ARG A 131 -12.53 7.91 -0.29
N LYS A 132 -13.17 8.94 -0.85
CA LYS A 132 -13.47 9.14 -2.27
C LYS A 132 -12.14 9.30 -3.01
N GLY A 133 -11.62 8.21 -3.55
CA GLY A 133 -10.51 8.19 -4.49
C GLY A 133 -10.94 7.45 -5.77
N PHE A 134 -10.31 7.79 -6.89
CA PHE A 134 -10.79 7.66 -8.27
C PHE A 134 -11.30 6.31 -8.81
N PHE A 135 -11.30 5.21 -8.06
CA PHE A 135 -11.85 3.93 -8.54
C PHE A 135 -12.39 3.07 -7.39
N ASN A 136 -13.64 3.30 -6.97
CA ASN A 136 -14.33 2.36 -6.09
C ASN A 136 -14.71 1.08 -6.87
N LYS A 137 -14.00 -0.02 -6.61
CA LYS A 137 -14.46 -1.37 -6.97
C LYS A 137 -14.71 -2.18 -5.70
N LYS A 138 -15.90 -2.77 -5.66
CA LYS A 138 -16.49 -3.59 -4.59
C LYS A 138 -15.50 -4.45 -3.79
N LEU A 139 -15.63 -4.31 -2.46
CA LEU A 139 -15.08 -5.18 -1.43
C LEU A 139 -15.20 -6.68 -1.75
N SER A 140 -14.06 -7.34 -1.56
CA SER A 140 -13.85 -8.78 -1.51
C SER A 140 -14.57 -9.44 -0.33
N LYS A 141 -14.72 -10.75 -0.45
CA LYS A 141 -15.40 -11.68 0.46
C LYS A 141 -14.71 -11.71 1.83
N VAL A 142 -15.49 -11.60 2.92
CA VAL A 142 -14.98 -11.72 4.30
C VAL A 142 -14.40 -13.12 4.54
N ASN A 143 -13.14 -13.20 4.96
CA ASN A 143 -12.57 -14.39 5.58
C ASN A 143 -12.71 -14.24 7.10
N ASP A 144 -13.69 -14.94 7.70
CA ASP A 144 -13.98 -14.87 9.14
C ASP A 144 -12.85 -15.41 10.06
N GLN A 145 -11.75 -15.90 9.48
CA GLN A 145 -10.59 -16.49 10.17
C GLN A 145 -9.33 -15.62 10.13
N GLN A 146 -9.28 -14.60 9.27
CA GLN A 146 -8.14 -13.70 9.18
C GLN A 146 -8.18 -12.70 10.34
N ILE A 147 -7.04 -12.58 11.02
CA ILE A 147 -6.79 -11.62 12.08
C ILE A 147 -5.76 -10.62 11.57
N GLU A 148 -5.99 -9.37 11.92
CA GLU A 148 -5.13 -8.24 11.60
C GLU A 148 -4.88 -7.46 12.90
N ILE A 149 -3.60 -7.32 13.25
CA ILE A 149 -3.13 -6.52 14.36
C ILE A 149 -2.35 -5.34 13.77
N ASP A 150 -3.00 -4.19 13.85
CA ASP A 150 -2.48 -2.88 13.49
C ASP A 150 -1.49 -2.40 14.56
N VAL A 151 -0.24 -2.16 14.15
CA VAL A 151 0.88 -1.76 14.99
C VAL A 151 1.41 -0.42 14.49
N ASP A 152 0.91 0.68 15.05
CA ASP A 152 1.40 2.02 14.73
C ASP A 152 2.71 2.33 15.45
N PHE A 153 3.46 3.32 14.94
CA PHE A 153 4.65 3.85 15.61
C PHE A 153 4.42 5.27 16.13
N GLU A 154 4.98 5.56 17.29
CA GLU A 154 5.19 6.94 17.73
C GLU A 154 6.22 7.63 16.81
N ASP A 155 6.21 8.96 16.78
CA ASP A 155 7.10 9.79 15.95
C ASP A 155 8.62 9.56 16.19
N THR A 156 8.98 8.84 17.24
CA THR A 156 10.35 8.61 17.72
C THR A 156 11.02 7.37 17.13
N VAL A 157 10.26 6.48 16.48
CA VAL A 157 10.82 5.24 15.90
C VAL A 157 11.59 5.59 14.61
N PRO A 158 12.92 5.38 14.56
CA PRO A 158 13.72 5.69 13.37
C PRO A 158 13.62 4.57 12.32
N ALA A 159 14.08 4.86 11.11
CA ALA A 159 14.42 3.81 10.14
C ALA A 159 15.47 2.85 10.72
N GLY A 160 15.39 1.59 10.33
CA GLY A 160 16.19 0.50 10.88
C GLY A 160 15.42 -0.81 10.97
N THR A 161 16.07 -1.87 11.42
CA THR A 161 15.48 -3.22 11.45
C THR A 161 15.34 -3.75 12.88
N PHE A 162 14.22 -4.41 13.16
CA PHE A 162 14.02 -5.22 14.37
C PHE A 162 13.25 -6.50 14.02
N CYS A 163 13.10 -7.41 14.97
CA CYS A 163 12.18 -8.53 14.81
C CYS A 163 11.21 -8.60 15.99
N TYR A 164 10.12 -9.33 15.86
CA TYR A 164 9.24 -9.65 16.97
C TYR A 164 8.95 -11.14 16.99
N LEU A 165 8.78 -11.68 18.19
CA LEU A 165 8.18 -12.99 18.39
C LEU A 165 6.69 -12.82 18.61
N ILE A 166 5.90 -13.57 17.85
CA ILE A 166 4.44 -13.65 18.03
C ILE A 166 4.03 -15.08 18.42
N CYS A 167 3.23 -15.19 19.47
CA CYS A 167 2.50 -16.40 19.86
C CYS A 167 1.01 -16.08 19.90
N ILE A 168 0.16 -16.97 19.40
CA ILE A 168 -1.28 -16.86 19.63
C ILE A 168 -1.70 -17.71 20.83
N TYR A 169 -2.78 -17.30 21.50
CA TYR A 169 -3.39 -18.08 22.57
C TYR A 169 -4.91 -18.20 22.39
N ASP A 170 -5.46 -19.31 22.87
CA ASP A 170 -6.88 -19.62 22.77
C ASP A 170 -7.65 -19.37 24.08
N THR A 171 -8.98 -19.52 24.03
CA THR A 171 -9.85 -19.33 25.19
C THR A 171 -9.63 -20.35 26.31
N ASP A 172 -8.97 -21.47 26.03
CA ASP A 172 -8.65 -22.52 27.01
C ASP A 172 -7.26 -22.29 27.64
N GLY A 173 -6.53 -21.26 27.21
CA GLY A 173 -5.20 -20.91 27.69
C GLY A 173 -4.06 -21.71 27.05
N ASN A 174 -4.30 -22.40 25.93
CA ASN A 174 -3.22 -22.99 25.15
C ASN A 174 -2.47 -21.89 24.39
N ILE A 175 -1.15 -22.03 24.25
CA ILE A 175 -0.27 -21.05 23.61
C ILE A 175 0.54 -21.76 22.52
N SER A 176 0.58 -21.17 21.33
CA SER A 176 1.35 -21.68 20.19
C SER A 176 2.86 -21.60 20.42
N GLN A 177 3.65 -22.23 19.56
CA GLN A 177 5.07 -21.90 19.46
C GLN A 177 5.23 -20.47 18.92
N PRO A 178 6.30 -19.74 19.32
CA PRO A 178 6.60 -18.43 18.78
C PRO A 178 7.00 -18.53 17.31
N VAL A 179 6.56 -17.56 16.53
CA VAL A 179 7.07 -17.30 15.18
C VAL A 179 7.82 -15.97 15.21
N GLU A 180 9.02 -15.96 14.65
CA GLU A 180 9.83 -14.77 14.48
C GLU A 180 9.50 -14.11 13.14
N VAL A 181 9.28 -12.79 13.16
CA VAL A 181 9.07 -11.96 11.98
C VAL A 181 9.93 -10.72 12.13
N CYS A 182 10.69 -10.36 11.09
CA CYS A 182 11.49 -9.15 11.08
C CYS A 182 10.79 -8.02 10.32
N VAL A 183 10.93 -6.81 10.84
CA VAL A 183 10.39 -5.58 10.27
C VAL A 183 11.55 -4.68 9.92
N GLU A 184 11.63 -4.31 8.65
CA GLU A 184 12.49 -3.23 8.18
C GLU A 184 11.68 -1.94 8.17
N ILE A 185 12.12 -0.94 8.93
CA ILE A 185 11.49 0.37 8.94
C ILE A 185 12.17 1.21 7.87
N GLU A 186 11.42 1.47 6.81
CA GLU A 186 11.86 2.18 5.62
C GLU A 186 12.28 3.61 5.95
N ALA A 187 13.37 4.07 5.34
CA ALA A 187 13.73 5.47 5.33
C ALA A 187 12.87 6.24 4.31
N TRP A 188 12.51 7.47 4.65
CA TRP A 188 11.84 8.32 3.68
C TRP A 188 12.77 8.71 2.54
N GLY A 189 12.33 8.52 1.29
CA GLY A 189 13.16 8.69 0.11
C GLY A 189 13.62 7.34 -0.47
N GLY A 190 14.93 7.20 -0.69
CA GLY A 190 15.55 5.98 -1.24
C GLY A 190 16.05 6.18 -2.68
N ASN A 191 15.16 6.49 -3.63
CA ASN A 191 15.52 6.61 -5.05
C ASN A 191 15.57 8.07 -5.58
N PRO A 192 16.76 8.68 -5.75
CA PRO A 192 16.86 10.06 -6.23
C PRO A 192 16.37 10.27 -7.67
N ASN A 193 16.22 9.20 -8.46
CA ASN A 193 15.70 9.31 -9.83
C ASN A 193 14.17 9.47 -9.85
N LEU A 194 13.48 9.14 -8.75
CA LEU A 194 12.04 9.37 -8.60
C LEU A 194 11.71 10.81 -8.24
N VAL A 195 12.67 11.59 -7.75
CA VAL A 195 12.44 12.97 -7.33
C VAL A 195 11.99 13.85 -8.51
N GLY A 196 10.91 14.58 -8.29
CA GLY A 196 10.34 15.55 -9.22
C GLY A 196 8.83 15.47 -9.32
N THR A 197 8.27 16.28 -10.23
CA THR A 197 6.84 16.28 -10.55
C THR A 197 6.58 15.44 -11.79
N TRP A 198 5.69 14.48 -11.63
CA TRP A 198 5.28 13.48 -12.60
C TRP A 198 3.85 13.77 -13.04
N ASN A 199 3.66 14.08 -14.31
CA ASN A 199 2.35 14.37 -14.89
C ASN A 199 1.75 13.07 -15.42
N TYR A 200 0.55 12.74 -14.96
CA TYR A 200 -0.18 11.57 -15.45
C TYR A 200 -0.37 11.62 -16.96
N THR A 201 -0.23 10.48 -17.60
CA THR A 201 -0.44 10.33 -19.05
C THR A 201 -1.59 9.39 -19.36
N LYS A 202 -1.62 8.22 -18.71
CA LYS A 202 -2.65 7.19 -18.91
C LYS A 202 -2.63 6.19 -17.76
N GLN A 203 -3.68 5.38 -17.70
CA GLN A 203 -3.79 4.22 -16.84
C GLN A 203 -4.32 3.02 -17.62
N LEU A 204 -3.82 1.83 -17.32
CA LEU A 204 -4.29 0.57 -17.90
C LEU A 204 -4.96 -0.26 -16.80
N SER A 205 -6.22 -0.61 -17.00
CA SER A 205 -6.97 -1.53 -16.13
C SER A 205 -7.88 -2.42 -16.97
N ASN A 206 -7.81 -3.74 -16.80
CA ASN A 206 -8.69 -4.71 -17.50
C ASN A 206 -8.77 -4.51 -19.03
N ASN A 207 -7.64 -4.27 -19.70
CA ASN A 207 -7.54 -3.94 -21.13
C ASN A 207 -8.22 -2.62 -21.56
N GLN A 208 -8.59 -1.76 -20.61
CA GLN A 208 -9.02 -0.39 -20.90
C GLN A 208 -7.86 0.56 -20.67
N THR A 209 -7.74 1.54 -21.56
CA THR A 209 -6.84 2.68 -21.39
C THR A 209 -7.68 3.88 -21.01
N LEU A 210 -7.35 4.49 -19.88
CA LEU A 210 -7.96 5.73 -19.42
C LEU A 210 -6.95 6.86 -19.60
N VAL A 211 -7.36 7.96 -20.23
CA VAL A 211 -6.56 9.19 -20.34
C VAL A 211 -7.28 10.37 -19.68
N LEU A 212 -6.59 11.49 -19.51
CA LEU A 212 -7.22 12.73 -19.02
C LEU A 212 -8.39 13.13 -19.93
N GLY A 213 -9.48 13.58 -19.33
CA GLY A 213 -10.72 13.97 -19.99
C GLY A 213 -11.69 12.82 -20.24
N ASP A 214 -11.27 11.56 -20.13
CA ASP A 214 -12.18 10.41 -20.11
C ASP A 214 -12.96 10.38 -18.79
N VAL A 215 -14.19 9.89 -18.84
CA VAL A 215 -14.96 9.60 -17.63
C VAL A 215 -14.27 8.47 -16.89
N ASN A 216 -13.76 8.78 -15.71
CA ASN A 216 -12.98 7.85 -14.89
C ASN A 216 -13.79 7.33 -13.70
N PHE A 217 -14.74 8.12 -13.20
CA PHE A 217 -15.61 7.71 -12.09
C PHE A 217 -17.05 8.20 -12.29
N CYS A 218 -18.01 7.35 -11.94
CA CYS A 218 -19.40 7.75 -11.77
C CYS A 218 -19.95 7.22 -10.44
N GLU A 219 -20.71 8.04 -9.74
CA GLU A 219 -21.46 7.65 -8.55
C GLU A 219 -22.96 7.81 -8.80
N GLY A 220 -23.73 6.76 -8.52
CA GLY A 220 -25.18 6.79 -8.60
C GLY A 220 -25.83 6.78 -7.21
N PRO A 221 -27.05 7.31 -7.05
CA PRO A 221 -27.80 7.19 -5.80
C PRO A 221 -28.24 5.74 -5.51
N GLY A 222 -27.97 4.79 -6.42
CA GLY A 222 -28.40 3.41 -6.32
C GLY A 222 -29.90 3.29 -6.53
N THR A 223 -30.63 2.84 -5.51
CA THR A 223 -32.10 2.71 -5.57
C THR A 223 -32.77 3.91 -4.94
N ILE A 224 -33.64 4.58 -5.69
CA ILE A 224 -34.48 5.66 -5.19
C ILE A 224 -35.96 5.25 -5.16
N THR A 225 -36.69 5.76 -4.17
CA THR A 225 -38.15 5.65 -4.11
C THR A 225 -38.77 6.89 -4.75
N CYS A 226 -39.58 6.68 -5.78
CA CYS A 226 -40.23 7.73 -6.55
C CYS A 226 -41.48 8.29 -5.84
N ASN A 227 -42.00 9.43 -6.30
CA ASN A 227 -43.22 10.04 -5.74
C ASN A 227 -44.49 9.19 -5.85
N ASN A 228 -44.50 8.22 -6.77
CA ASN A 228 -45.61 7.28 -6.98
C ASN A 228 -45.42 5.97 -6.21
N ASP A 229 -44.51 5.93 -5.23
CA ASP A 229 -44.10 4.77 -4.43
C ASP A 229 -43.42 3.63 -5.22
N ASP A 230 -43.15 3.81 -6.52
CA ASP A 230 -42.33 2.89 -7.30
C ASP A 230 -40.83 3.05 -6.96
N THR A 231 -40.03 2.07 -7.37
CA THR A 231 -38.57 2.10 -7.19
C THR A 231 -37.86 2.26 -8.53
N LEU A 232 -36.94 3.21 -8.61
CA LEU A 232 -36.00 3.36 -9.71
C LEU A 232 -34.61 2.89 -9.27
N VAL A 233 -33.99 2.01 -10.06
CA VAL A 233 -32.59 1.61 -9.87
C VAL A 233 -31.74 2.38 -10.86
N VAL A 234 -30.87 3.24 -10.36
CA VAL A 234 -29.92 4.05 -11.15
C VAL A 234 -28.59 3.32 -11.19
N GLN A 235 -28.11 2.98 -12.39
CA GLN A 235 -26.77 2.40 -12.52
C GLN A 235 -25.71 3.46 -12.21
N GLU A 236 -24.52 3.05 -11.75
CA GLU A 236 -23.42 3.99 -11.48
C GLU A 236 -23.09 4.85 -12.70
N SER A 237 -23.02 4.26 -13.89
CA SER A 237 -22.79 4.97 -15.17
C SER A 237 -23.87 5.99 -15.54
N GLU A 238 -25.03 5.93 -14.88
CA GLU A 238 -26.16 6.83 -15.07
C GLU A 238 -26.24 7.91 -13.97
N GLY A 239 -25.30 7.92 -13.03
CA GLY A 239 -25.25 8.88 -11.93
C GLY A 239 -24.47 10.16 -12.26
N TRP A 240 -23.86 10.75 -11.23
CA TRP A 240 -22.90 11.84 -11.39
C TRP A 240 -21.57 11.27 -11.89
N CYS A 241 -21.12 11.72 -13.06
CA CYS A 241 -19.86 11.27 -13.65
C CYS A 241 -18.84 12.40 -13.72
N TYR A 242 -17.59 12.05 -13.46
CA TYR A 242 -16.46 12.97 -13.37
C TYR A 242 -15.35 12.53 -14.33
N ALA A 243 -14.50 13.48 -14.69
CA ALA A 243 -13.31 13.25 -15.49
C ALA A 243 -12.17 14.12 -14.95
N SER A 244 -11.00 13.52 -14.72
CA SER A 244 -9.79 14.25 -14.37
C SER A 244 -9.21 14.95 -15.59
N THR A 245 -8.74 16.16 -15.40
CA THR A 245 -8.13 17.01 -16.44
C THR A 245 -6.65 17.26 -16.17
N GLU A 246 -6.23 17.10 -14.92
CA GLU A 246 -4.85 17.20 -14.50
C GLU A 246 -4.65 16.24 -13.33
N ILE A 247 -3.61 15.41 -13.40
CA ILE A 247 -3.17 14.58 -12.28
C ILE A 247 -1.65 14.71 -12.18
N LYS A 248 -1.15 15.04 -11.00
CA LYS A 248 0.27 15.20 -10.72
C LYS A 248 0.67 14.44 -9.47
N LEU A 249 1.83 13.79 -9.53
CA LEU A 249 2.52 13.23 -8.39
C LEU A 249 3.86 13.96 -8.22
N THR A 250 4.09 14.60 -7.08
CA THR A 250 5.37 15.22 -6.75
C THR A 250 6.04 14.42 -5.65
N LEU A 251 7.29 14.01 -5.89
CA LEU A 251 8.16 13.33 -4.92
C LEU A 251 9.36 14.23 -4.62
N ASP A 252 9.51 14.66 -3.38
CA ASP A 252 10.57 15.57 -2.95
C ASP A 252 11.77 14.81 -2.36
N GLU A 253 12.97 15.41 -2.44
CA GLU A 253 14.23 14.83 -1.91
C GLU A 253 14.21 14.58 -0.40
N ASN A 254 13.35 15.28 0.35
CA ASN A 254 13.20 15.13 1.80
C ASN A 254 12.22 14.00 2.18
N GLY A 255 11.73 13.23 1.21
CA GLY A 255 10.78 12.14 1.44
C GLY A 255 9.31 12.59 1.53
N THR A 256 8.96 13.85 1.28
CA THR A 256 7.55 14.26 1.20
C THR A 256 6.97 14.01 -0.19
N PHE A 257 5.68 13.71 -0.28
CA PHE A 257 4.96 13.67 -1.55
C PHE A 257 3.67 14.50 -1.54
N THR A 258 3.26 14.91 -2.74
CA THR A 258 1.90 15.41 -3.01
C THR A 258 1.31 14.69 -4.22
N PHE A 259 0.01 14.40 -4.16
CA PHE A 259 -0.80 13.95 -5.27
C PHE A 259 -1.93 14.95 -5.47
N GLU A 260 -2.04 15.51 -6.67
CA GLU A 260 -3.03 16.49 -7.07
C GLU A 260 -3.90 15.89 -8.18
N ASP A 261 -5.23 15.94 -8.03
CA ASP A 261 -6.19 15.58 -9.07
C ASP A 261 -7.22 16.69 -9.25
N LEU A 262 -7.19 17.33 -10.42
CA LEU A 262 -8.18 18.30 -10.84
C LEU A 262 -9.21 17.61 -11.73
N PHE A 263 -10.45 17.55 -11.27
CA PHE A 263 -11.52 16.87 -11.99
C PHE A 263 -12.78 17.70 -12.10
N PHE A 264 -13.55 17.42 -13.16
CA PHE A 264 -14.77 18.13 -13.49
C PHE A 264 -15.91 17.16 -13.72
N GLN A 265 -17.11 17.59 -13.36
CA GLN A 265 -18.31 16.84 -13.64
C GLN A 265 -18.65 16.88 -15.14
N LYS A 266 -18.84 15.70 -15.74
CA LYS A 266 -19.27 15.49 -17.13
C LYS A 266 -20.76 15.13 -17.24
N GLN A 267 -21.32 14.55 -16.19
CA GLN A 267 -22.73 14.19 -16.12
C GLN A 267 -23.27 14.53 -14.74
N GLU A 268 -24.43 15.17 -14.70
CA GLU A 268 -25.16 15.45 -13.48
C GLU A 268 -26.47 14.64 -13.45
N PHE A 269 -26.66 13.89 -12.38
CA PHE A 269 -27.92 13.20 -12.11
C PHE A 269 -28.92 14.20 -11.49
N ASN A 270 -30.02 14.47 -12.20
CA ASN A 270 -31.07 15.36 -11.71
C ASN A 270 -32.01 14.59 -10.77
N PHE A 271 -31.66 14.60 -9.47
CA PHE A 271 -32.41 13.85 -8.46
C PHE A 271 -33.89 14.27 -8.36
N PRO A 272 -34.25 15.57 -8.26
CA PRO A 272 -35.65 15.99 -8.22
C PRO A 272 -36.48 15.54 -9.43
N GLU A 273 -35.96 15.71 -10.64
CA GLU A 273 -36.69 15.35 -11.87
C GLU A 273 -36.83 13.83 -12.01
N SER A 274 -35.79 13.08 -11.66
CA SER A 274 -35.82 11.61 -11.65
C SER A 274 -36.82 11.04 -10.65
N LEU A 275 -37.00 11.71 -9.52
CA LEU A 275 -37.97 11.35 -8.49
C LEU A 275 -39.42 11.67 -8.91
N GLU A 276 -39.62 12.73 -9.70
CA GLU A 276 -40.93 13.11 -10.25
C GLU A 276 -41.37 12.20 -11.41
N SER A 277 -40.49 11.92 -12.36
CA SER A 277 -40.83 11.11 -13.54
C SER A 277 -40.69 9.60 -13.31
N CYS A 278 -40.03 9.20 -12.21
CA CYS A 278 -39.60 7.82 -11.95
C CYS A 278 -38.78 7.21 -13.10
N SER A 279 -37.88 8.01 -13.67
CA SER A 279 -36.92 7.60 -14.69
C SER A 279 -35.60 8.32 -14.48
N VAL A 280 -34.49 7.76 -14.96
CA VAL A 280 -33.19 8.46 -14.92
C VAL A 280 -33.28 9.72 -15.78
N ASN A 281 -33.02 10.89 -15.18
CA ASN A 281 -32.85 12.15 -15.88
C ASN A 281 -31.47 12.72 -15.60
N ASN A 282 -30.68 12.87 -16.67
CA ASN A 282 -29.32 13.38 -16.61
C ASN A 282 -29.16 14.60 -17.52
N SER A 283 -28.41 15.58 -17.05
CA SER A 283 -27.87 16.67 -17.87
C SER A 283 -26.42 16.36 -18.19
N GLN A 284 -26.03 16.52 -19.47
CA GLN A 284 -24.61 16.65 -19.78
C GLN A 284 -24.16 18.02 -19.28
N VAL A 285 -23.22 18.00 -18.33
CA VAL A 285 -22.59 19.21 -17.82
C VAL A 285 -21.30 19.40 -18.59
N VAL A 286 -21.16 20.55 -19.23
CA VAL A 286 -19.91 20.95 -19.88
C VAL A 286 -19.21 21.92 -18.92
N ASP A 287 -18.23 21.41 -18.18
CA ASP A 287 -17.14 22.16 -17.53
C ASP A 287 -17.54 23.31 -16.57
N THR A 288 -18.57 23.16 -15.73
CA THR A 288 -18.93 24.24 -14.78
C THR A 288 -18.55 23.99 -13.33
N PHE A 289 -18.40 22.73 -12.89
CA PHE A 289 -18.09 22.41 -11.50
C PHE A 289 -16.88 21.51 -11.45
N GLY A 290 -15.76 22.08 -10.97
CA GLY A 290 -14.51 21.37 -10.77
C GLY A 290 -14.21 21.25 -9.28
N SER A 291 -13.56 20.16 -8.91
CA SER A 291 -12.96 19.97 -7.60
C SER A 291 -11.50 19.61 -7.77
N GLU A 292 -10.71 19.96 -6.77
CA GLU A 292 -9.30 19.60 -6.67
C GLU A 292 -9.10 18.74 -5.42
N ASP A 293 -8.61 17.52 -5.60
CA ASP A 293 -8.15 16.67 -4.52
C ASP A 293 -6.64 16.83 -4.36
N LEU A 294 -6.20 17.12 -3.13
CA LEU A 294 -4.81 17.22 -2.73
C LEU A 294 -4.54 16.23 -1.58
N ILE A 295 -3.72 15.23 -1.88
CA ILE A 295 -3.24 14.24 -0.92
C ILE A 295 -1.77 14.51 -0.65
N SER A 296 -1.37 14.47 0.61
CA SER A 296 0.02 14.72 1.01
C SER A 296 0.48 13.79 2.12
N GLY A 297 1.77 13.48 2.10
CA GLY A 297 2.38 12.60 3.08
C GLY A 297 3.85 12.34 2.84
N MET A 298 4.31 11.14 3.21
CA MET A 298 5.70 10.71 3.07
C MET A 298 5.83 9.56 2.06
N TRP A 299 6.96 9.47 1.37
CA TRP A 299 7.26 8.37 0.46
C TRP A 299 8.56 7.67 0.84
N ALA A 300 8.58 6.36 0.64
CA ALA A 300 9.75 5.51 0.79
C ALA A 300 9.86 4.59 -0.44
N PHE A 301 11.07 4.20 -0.79
CA PHE A 301 11.33 3.30 -1.90
C PHE A 301 12.12 2.10 -1.39
N ASP A 302 11.48 0.94 -1.44
CA ASP A 302 12.09 -0.34 -1.12
C ASP A 302 12.96 -0.76 -2.33
N GLU A 303 14.27 -0.79 -2.16
CA GLU A 303 15.23 -1.11 -3.21
C GLU A 303 15.25 -2.60 -3.60
N GLU A 304 14.94 -3.48 -2.66
CA GLU A 304 14.93 -4.93 -2.78
C GLU A 304 13.77 -5.39 -3.67
N GLU A 305 12.57 -4.90 -3.39
CA GLU A 305 11.33 -5.21 -4.10
C GLU A 305 11.04 -4.21 -5.23
N ASN A 306 11.80 -3.11 -5.30
CA ASN A 306 11.65 -2.03 -6.29
C ASN A 306 10.22 -1.43 -6.24
N THR A 307 9.77 -1.15 -5.03
CA THR A 307 8.41 -0.72 -4.70
C THR A 307 8.40 0.70 -4.15
N LEU A 308 7.54 1.55 -4.70
CA LEU A 308 7.27 2.88 -4.15
C LEU A 308 6.10 2.79 -3.17
N ASN A 309 6.35 3.20 -1.94
CA ASN A 309 5.36 3.27 -0.88
C ASN A 309 5.02 4.74 -0.60
N LEU A 310 3.74 5.07 -0.64
CA LEU A 310 3.21 6.41 -0.42
C LEU A 310 2.31 6.39 0.82
N ILE A 311 2.73 7.00 1.91
CA ILE A 311 1.99 7.06 3.17
C ILE A 311 1.31 8.41 3.31
N ALA A 312 0.00 8.45 3.05
CA ALA A 312 -0.79 9.68 3.09
C ALA A 312 -1.21 10.01 4.53
N PHE A 313 -0.93 11.23 4.97
CA PHE A 313 -1.35 11.75 6.29
C PHE A 313 -2.48 12.77 6.18
N LYS A 314 -2.70 13.32 4.99
CA LYS A 314 -3.68 14.37 4.79
C LYS A 314 -4.31 14.27 3.42
N ASP A 315 -5.61 14.51 3.39
CA ASP A 315 -6.43 14.52 2.20
C ASP A 315 -7.39 15.73 2.25
N GLN A 316 -7.39 16.52 1.19
CA GLN A 316 -8.18 17.73 1.06
C GLN A 316 -8.91 17.76 -0.29
N THR A 317 -10.21 18.01 -0.26
CA THR A 317 -11.01 18.29 -1.46
C THR A 317 -11.41 19.76 -1.44
N THR A 318 -11.07 20.50 -2.49
CA THR A 318 -11.50 21.88 -2.69
C THR A 318 -12.55 21.96 -3.79
N ASP A 319 -13.74 22.45 -3.45
CA ASP A 319 -14.75 22.83 -4.44
C ASP A 319 -14.36 24.18 -5.06
N LEU A 320 -14.08 24.21 -6.36
CA LEU A 320 -13.52 25.38 -7.03
C LEU A 320 -14.53 26.51 -7.28
N GLU A 321 -15.84 26.22 -7.19
CA GLU A 321 -16.89 27.23 -7.34
C GLU A 321 -17.07 28.02 -6.04
N THR A 322 -17.18 27.29 -4.94
CA THR A 322 -17.48 27.84 -3.62
C THR A 322 -16.23 28.18 -2.82
N ASN A 323 -15.06 27.67 -3.22
CA ASN A 323 -13.82 27.63 -2.43
C ASN A 323 -14.03 26.95 -1.06
N PHE A 324 -15.00 26.05 -0.95
CA PHE A 324 -15.17 25.22 0.22
C PHE A 324 -14.08 24.15 0.22
N VAL A 325 -13.41 24.00 1.37
CA VAL A 325 -12.37 22.99 1.56
C VAL A 325 -12.87 21.99 2.58
N ASP A 326 -13.01 20.74 2.17
CA ASP A 326 -13.11 19.59 3.07
C ASP A 326 -11.70 19.04 3.29
N SER A 327 -11.35 18.73 4.53
CA SER A 327 -9.98 18.33 4.89
C SER A 327 -10.02 17.34 6.01
N TYR A 328 -9.06 16.42 5.97
CA TYR A 328 -8.92 15.42 7.01
C TYR A 328 -7.48 14.97 7.12
N ASP A 329 -7.11 14.75 8.36
CA ASP A 329 -5.78 14.34 8.76
C ASP A 329 -5.91 12.94 9.39
N GLU A 330 -5.07 12.02 8.95
CA GLU A 330 -4.91 10.69 9.56
C GLU A 330 -3.64 10.71 10.41
N GLU A 331 -3.78 10.54 11.73
CA GLU A 331 -2.68 10.69 12.69
C GLU A 331 -1.51 9.74 12.37
N PHE A 332 -1.82 8.49 12.05
CA PHE A 332 -0.85 7.46 11.68
C PHE A 332 -0.73 7.26 10.17
N GLY A 333 -1.46 8.04 9.37
CA GLY A 333 -1.46 7.91 7.92
C GLY A 333 -2.01 6.57 7.41
N PHE A 334 -1.95 6.37 6.10
CA PHE A 334 -2.36 5.12 5.45
C PHE A 334 -1.60 4.92 4.14
N LEU A 335 -1.43 3.66 3.74
CA LEU A 335 -0.86 3.31 2.45
C LEU A 335 -1.79 3.79 1.32
N PHE A 336 -1.31 4.73 0.52
CA PHE A 336 -2.04 5.29 -0.60
C PHE A 336 -2.09 4.29 -1.75
N TYR A 337 -3.25 4.20 -2.43
CA TYR A 337 -3.52 3.16 -3.44
C TYR A 337 -2.58 3.16 -4.65
N LEU A 338 -1.86 4.26 -4.87
CA LEU A 338 -0.85 4.40 -5.92
C LEU A 338 0.50 3.81 -5.50
N SER A 339 0.63 3.20 -4.33
CA SER A 339 1.84 2.46 -3.97
C SER A 339 1.97 1.20 -4.82
N GLY A 340 3.20 0.77 -5.13
CA GLY A 340 3.46 -0.44 -5.90
C GLY A 340 4.79 -0.47 -6.64
N THR A 341 5.01 -1.52 -7.43
CA THR A 341 6.27 -1.73 -8.15
C THR A 341 6.49 -0.64 -9.20
N VAL A 342 7.71 -0.12 -9.26
CA VAL A 342 8.09 0.97 -10.14
C VAL A 342 8.85 0.48 -11.36
N THR A 343 8.62 1.09 -12.52
CA THR A 343 9.54 1.04 -13.65
C THR A 343 9.85 2.46 -14.11
N LEU A 344 11.15 2.79 -14.17
CA LEU A 344 11.62 4.11 -14.58
C LEU A 344 12.39 4.03 -15.90
N ASN A 345 11.89 4.71 -16.93
CA ASN A 345 12.48 4.75 -18.26
C ASN A 345 12.82 6.19 -18.66
N GLY A 346 13.86 6.76 -18.04
CA GLY A 346 14.27 8.14 -18.27
C GLY A 346 13.24 9.14 -17.69
N SER A 347 12.42 9.74 -18.55
CA SER A 347 11.38 10.70 -18.16
C SER A 347 9.99 10.07 -18.05
N GLU A 348 9.89 8.74 -18.06
CA GLU A 348 8.64 8.00 -17.91
C GLU A 348 8.70 7.17 -16.61
N LEU A 349 7.68 7.33 -15.78
CA LEU A 349 7.46 6.57 -14.55
C LEU A 349 6.21 5.70 -14.74
N ILE A 350 6.35 4.42 -14.47
CA ILE A 350 5.25 3.46 -14.47
C ILE A 350 5.14 2.89 -13.07
N ILE A 351 3.94 2.92 -12.52
CA ILE A 351 3.62 2.33 -11.22
C ILE A 351 2.60 1.21 -11.44
N LEU A 352 2.97 0.00 -11.04
CA LEU A 352 2.11 -1.16 -11.00
C LEU A 352 1.57 -1.31 -9.57
N SER A 353 0.37 -0.83 -9.30
CA SER A 353 -0.20 -0.89 -7.95
C SER A 353 -0.82 -2.25 -7.66
N ASP A 354 -0.48 -2.82 -6.51
CA ASP A 354 -1.02 -4.08 -6.00
C ASP A 354 -2.39 -3.87 -5.36
N ASN A 355 -3.39 -3.62 -6.18
CA ASN A 355 -4.76 -3.50 -5.71
C ASN A 355 -5.37 -4.91 -5.53
N GLU A 356 -5.33 -5.45 -4.30
CA GLU A 356 -5.87 -6.77 -3.91
C GLU A 356 -7.41 -6.91 -4.00
N SER A 357 -8.10 -6.10 -4.82
CA SER A 357 -9.45 -6.48 -5.23
C SER A 357 -9.32 -7.55 -6.32
N ALA A 358 -9.45 -8.82 -5.92
CA ALA A 358 -9.31 -10.05 -6.72
C ALA A 358 -10.21 -10.15 -7.99
N SER A 359 -10.83 -9.06 -8.42
CA SER A 359 -11.61 -8.92 -9.65
C SER A 359 -11.12 -7.84 -10.61
N ALA A 360 -10.12 -7.02 -10.27
CA ALA A 360 -9.76 -5.82 -11.05
C ALA A 360 -8.49 -5.91 -11.91
N GLY A 361 -7.70 -7.00 -11.82
CA GLY A 361 -6.41 -7.08 -12.52
C GLY A 361 -5.41 -6.02 -12.01
N ALA A 362 -4.13 -6.18 -12.38
CA ALA A 362 -3.12 -5.20 -11.99
C ALA A 362 -3.40 -3.84 -12.67
N LEU A 363 -3.17 -2.75 -11.94
CA LEU A 363 -3.41 -1.38 -12.38
C LEU A 363 -2.06 -0.74 -12.70
N GLU A 364 -1.84 -0.41 -13.97
CA GLU A 364 -0.61 0.25 -14.42
C GLU A 364 -0.89 1.74 -14.64
N THR A 365 -0.22 2.61 -13.89
CA THR A 365 -0.36 4.06 -14.01
C THR A 365 0.91 4.68 -14.55
N PHE A 366 0.78 5.50 -15.60
CA PHE A 366 1.90 6.04 -16.36
C PHE A 366 2.00 7.55 -16.17
N TYR A 367 3.20 8.02 -15.89
CA TYR A 367 3.53 9.42 -15.72
C TYR A 367 4.72 9.86 -16.57
N SER A 368 4.81 11.17 -16.83
CA SER A 368 5.91 11.79 -17.56
C SER A 368 6.40 13.08 -16.90
N LYS A 369 7.72 13.31 -16.96
CA LYS A 369 8.40 14.47 -16.37
C LYS A 369 8.68 15.59 -17.37
#